data_AF-A0A965LAE0-F1
#
_entry.id   AF-A0A965LAE0-F1
#
_cell.length_a   1.000
_cell.length_b   1.000
_cell.length_c   1.000
_cell.angle_alpha   90.00
_cell.angle_beta   90.00
_cell.angle_gamma   90.00
#
_symmetry.space_group_name_H-M   'P 1'
#
loop_
_entity.id
_entity.type
_entity.pdbx_description
1 polymer ?
#
loop_
_entity_poly.entity_id
_entity_poly.type
_entity_poly.pdbx_seq_one_letter_code
_entity_poly.pdbx_strand_id
1 'polypeptide(L)'
;MPRKKKQLQEISQTHGKLENIQYKSLDQIWGDTGLSKYKTTNLEEYTNFINEMNKSDLQAHANKIGLVPIDNREMLTKRLIAEFRKFISTFNVPKNINNSVNLDKKSKDILAEGR
;
A
#
# COMPACT_ATOMS: atom_id res chain seq x y z
N MET A 1 33.31 16.68 -42.06
CA MET A 1 33.47 15.64 -41.01
C MET A 1 32.10 15.13 -40.59
N PRO A 2 31.86 13.81 -40.54
CA PRO A 2 30.56 13.27 -40.15
C PRO A 2 30.31 13.47 -38.64
N ARG A 3 29.16 14.04 -38.27
CA ARG A 3 28.77 14.24 -36.85
C ARG A 3 28.38 12.90 -36.23
N LYS A 4 29.03 12.50 -35.13
CA LYS A 4 28.63 11.32 -34.35
C LYS A 4 27.20 11.50 -33.84
N LYS A 5 26.33 10.52 -34.12
CA LYS A 5 24.96 10.49 -33.58
C LYS A 5 25.05 10.22 -32.08
N LYS A 6 24.56 11.15 -31.25
CA LYS A 6 24.45 10.93 -29.79
C LYS A 6 23.51 9.75 -29.54
N GLN A 7 23.89 8.85 -28.64
CA GLN A 7 23.07 7.71 -28.29
C GLN A 7 21.87 8.21 -27.47
N LEU A 8 20.66 7.80 -27.83
CA LEU A 8 19.42 8.18 -27.14
C LEU A 8 19.45 7.85 -25.64
N GLN A 9 20.26 6.86 -25.24
CA GLN A 9 20.47 6.45 -23.85
C GLN A 9 21.25 7.47 -23.00
N GLU A 10 21.99 8.41 -23.62
CA GLU A 10 22.78 9.43 -22.91
C GLU A 10 21.97 10.71 -22.60
N ILE A 11 20.71 10.78 -23.02
CA ILE A 11 19.85 11.94 -22.79
C ILE A 11 19.21 11.79 -21.40
N SER A 12 19.82 12.43 -20.40
CA SER A 12 19.24 12.56 -19.07
C SER A 12 18.15 13.64 -19.09
N GLN A 13 16.92 13.23 -19.38
CA GLN A 13 15.75 14.10 -19.27
C GLN A 13 15.40 14.25 -17.78
N THR A 14 15.42 15.49 -17.27
CA THR A 14 14.93 15.76 -15.93
C THR A 14 13.41 15.57 -15.93
N HIS A 15 12.96 14.62 -15.13
CA HIS A 15 11.56 14.25 -15.02
C HIS A 15 11.16 14.29 -13.55
N GLY A 16 10.01 14.88 -13.26
CA GLY A 16 9.59 15.21 -11.89
C GLY A 16 8.92 14.07 -11.10
N LYS A 17 8.88 12.82 -11.61
CA LYS A 17 8.28 11.69 -10.87
C LYS A 17 9.36 10.96 -10.08
N LEU A 18 9.01 10.60 -8.87
CA LEU A 18 9.80 9.69 -8.05
C LEU A 18 9.41 8.25 -8.41
N GLU A 19 10.23 7.57 -9.21
CA GLU A 19 10.00 6.19 -9.67
C GLU A 19 9.92 5.15 -8.52
N ASN A 20 10.45 5.48 -7.34
CA ASN A 20 10.54 4.55 -6.21
C ASN A 20 9.27 4.43 -5.36
N ILE A 21 8.29 5.32 -5.55
CA ILE A 21 7.09 5.38 -4.70
C ILE A 21 5.85 5.23 -5.56
N GLN A 22 5.12 4.13 -5.34
CA GLN A 22 3.85 3.88 -5.98
C GLN A 22 2.74 4.32 -5.04
N TYR A 23 1.92 5.28 -5.48
CA TYR A 23 0.78 5.81 -4.74
C TYR A 23 -0.53 5.24 -5.32
N LYS A 24 -1.54 4.97 -4.48
CA LYS A 24 -2.85 4.44 -4.90
C LYS A 24 -3.96 5.50 -4.94
N SER A 25 -3.87 6.56 -4.13
CA SER A 25 -4.87 7.64 -4.07
C SER A 25 -4.24 9.01 -4.28
N LEU A 26 -5.05 9.98 -4.72
CA LEU A 26 -4.63 11.38 -4.86
C LEU A 26 -4.22 11.98 -3.51
N ASP A 27 -4.93 11.63 -2.44
CA ASP A 27 -4.60 12.06 -1.08
C ASP A 27 -3.19 11.60 -0.67
N GLN A 28 -2.78 10.38 -1.07
CA GLN A 28 -1.44 9.88 -0.78
C GLN A 28 -0.36 10.66 -1.55
N ILE A 29 -0.66 11.11 -2.78
CA ILE A 29 0.22 11.99 -3.57
C ILE A 29 0.35 13.36 -2.90
N TRP A 30 -0.72 13.83 -2.24
CA TRP A 30 -0.73 15.07 -1.46
C TRP A 30 -0.14 14.94 -0.05
N GLY A 31 0.39 13.76 0.31
CA GLY A 31 1.07 13.54 1.59
C GLY A 31 0.19 12.96 2.68
N ASP A 32 -1.02 12.48 2.37
CA ASP A 32 -1.77 11.66 3.33
C ASP A 32 -1.06 10.32 3.54
N THR A 33 -0.56 10.15 4.76
CA THR A 33 0.13 8.95 5.21
C THR A 33 -0.84 7.91 5.79
N GLY A 34 -2.15 8.18 5.76
CA GLY A 34 -3.20 7.34 6.33
C GLY A 34 -3.39 7.54 7.83
N LEU A 35 -2.64 8.46 8.46
CA LEU A 35 -2.74 8.77 9.88
C LEU A 35 -4.02 9.55 10.24
N SER A 36 -4.68 10.19 9.27
CA SER A 36 -5.85 11.03 9.50
C SER A 36 -7.00 10.31 10.23
N LYS A 37 -7.26 9.04 9.86
CA LYS A 37 -8.42 8.28 10.38
C LYS A 37 -8.11 7.54 11.68
N TYR A 38 -6.96 6.87 11.75
CA TYR A 38 -6.64 5.94 12.84
C TYR A 38 -5.47 6.37 13.71
N LYS A 39 -4.79 7.48 13.41
CA LYS A 39 -3.58 8.01 14.07
C LYS A 39 -2.34 7.11 14.03
N THR A 40 -2.50 5.81 13.84
CA THR A 40 -1.44 4.82 13.70
C THR A 40 -1.59 4.03 12.40
N THR A 41 -0.47 3.53 11.89
CA THR A 41 -0.38 2.58 10.78
C THR A 41 -0.05 1.17 11.25
N ASN A 42 0.18 0.97 12.55
CA ASN A 42 0.50 -0.31 13.15
C ASN A 42 -0.76 -0.99 13.73
N LEU A 43 -0.95 -2.25 13.39
CA LEU A 43 -2.06 -3.07 13.86
C LEU A 43 -2.03 -3.29 15.37
N GLU A 44 -0.84 -3.52 15.93
CA GLU A 44 -0.70 -3.85 17.35
C GLU A 44 -1.03 -2.65 18.24
N GLU A 45 -0.48 -1.49 17.90
CA GLU A 45 -0.82 -0.21 18.55
C GLU A 45 -2.31 0.09 18.50
N TYR A 46 -2.94 -0.13 17.33
CA TYR A 46 -4.38 0.08 17.18
C TYR A 46 -5.18 -0.91 18.04
N THR A 47 -4.76 -2.17 18.14
CA THR A 47 -5.45 -3.15 18.97
C THR A 47 -5.35 -2.82 20.46
N ASN A 48 -4.20 -2.32 20.92
CA ASN A 48 -4.01 -1.88 22.30
C ASN A 48 -4.90 -0.66 22.60
N PHE A 49 -4.91 0.33 21.71
CA PHE A 49 -5.78 1.50 21.80
C PHE A 49 -7.27 1.14 21.89
N ILE A 50 -7.72 0.15 21.12
CA ILE A 50 -9.10 -0.36 21.16
C ILE A 50 -9.41 -1.11 22.45
N ASN A 51 -8.43 -1.85 23.00
CA ASN A 51 -8.60 -2.59 24.24
C ASN A 51 -8.68 -1.68 25.48
N GLU A 52 -8.04 -0.51 25.42
CA GLU A 52 -8.10 0.51 26.49
C GLU A 52 -9.42 1.29 26.51
N MET A 53 -10.19 1.28 25.41
CA MET A 53 -11.46 2.02 25.32
C MET A 53 -12.61 1.33 26.05
N ASN A 54 -13.43 2.14 26.71
CA ASN A 54 -14.71 1.71 27.25
C ASN A 54 -15.75 1.48 26.13
N LYS A 55 -16.84 0.76 26.43
CA LYS A 55 -17.90 0.46 25.45
C LYS A 55 -18.45 1.73 24.78
N SER A 56 -18.71 2.78 25.55
CA SER A 56 -19.23 4.05 25.03
C SER A 56 -18.25 4.73 24.07
N ASP A 57 -16.96 4.74 24.42
CA ASP A 57 -15.90 5.32 23.59
C ASP A 57 -15.70 4.52 22.31
N LEU A 58 -15.79 3.19 22.40
CA LEU A 58 -15.76 2.28 21.25
C LEU A 58 -16.87 2.58 20.25
N GLN A 59 -18.09 2.84 20.75
CA GLN A 59 -19.23 3.21 19.91
C GLN A 59 -19.05 4.60 19.29
N ALA A 60 -18.55 5.57 20.06
CA ALA A 60 -18.24 6.91 19.55
C ALA A 60 -17.15 6.87 18.46
N HIS A 61 -16.12 6.04 18.66
CA HIS A 61 -15.05 5.83 17.68
C HIS A 61 -15.56 5.14 16.42
N ALA A 62 -16.41 4.12 16.57
CA ALA A 62 -17.09 3.48 15.43
C ALA A 62 -17.86 4.52 14.60
N ASN A 63 -18.64 5.39 15.25
CA ASN A 63 -19.36 6.48 14.58
C ASN A 63 -18.41 7.44 13.85
N LYS A 64 -17.29 7.81 14.48
CA LYS A 64 -16.27 8.70 13.87
C LYS A 64 -15.67 8.10 12.60
N ILE A 65 -15.47 6.78 12.57
CA ILE A 65 -14.94 6.06 11.40
C ILE A 65 -16.04 5.79 10.35
N GLY A 66 -17.31 5.99 10.69
CA GLY A 66 -18.46 5.71 9.83
C GLY A 66 -18.93 4.26 9.88
N LEU A 67 -18.61 3.54 10.96
CA LEU A 67 -19.04 2.17 11.21
C LEU A 67 -20.28 2.15 12.10
N VAL A 68 -21.30 1.37 11.72
CA VAL A 68 -22.52 1.20 12.53
C VAL A 68 -22.16 0.52 13.87
N PRO A 69 -22.46 1.14 15.02
CA PRO A 69 -22.19 0.57 16.33
C PRO A 69 -22.94 -0.73 16.55
N ILE A 70 -22.28 -1.71 17.17
CA ILE A 70 -22.89 -2.97 17.62
C ILE A 70 -22.78 -3.01 19.14
N ASP A 71 -23.79 -3.56 19.81
CA ASP A 71 -23.82 -3.63 21.27
C ASP A 71 -22.80 -4.59 21.88
N ASN A 72 -22.50 -5.69 21.19
CA ASN A 72 -21.50 -6.64 21.61
C ASN A 72 -20.09 -6.08 21.36
N ARG A 73 -19.35 -5.85 22.46
CA ARG A 73 -17.98 -5.32 22.44
C ARG A 73 -17.05 -6.16 21.57
N GLU A 74 -17.06 -7.48 21.73
CA GLU A 74 -16.15 -8.36 20.99
C GLU A 74 -16.39 -8.35 19.49
N MET A 75 -17.66 -8.23 19.08
CA MET A 75 -18.01 -8.15 17.67
C MET A 75 -17.61 -6.79 17.09
N LEU A 76 -17.81 -5.72 17.86
CA LEU A 76 -17.42 -4.37 17.47
C LEU A 76 -15.90 -4.23 17.31
N THR A 77 -15.11 -4.77 18.25
CA THR A 77 -13.64 -4.75 18.18
C THR A 77 -13.13 -5.54 16.97
N LYS A 78 -13.64 -6.76 16.73
CA LYS A 78 -13.29 -7.55 15.54
C LYS A 78 -13.58 -6.80 14.24
N ARG A 79 -14.72 -6.11 14.18
CA ARG A 79 -15.12 -5.33 12.99
C ARG A 79 -14.22 -4.12 12.77
N LEU A 80 -13.86 -3.39 13.82
CA LEU A 80 -12.93 -2.26 13.76
C LEU A 80 -11.54 -2.72 13.29
N ILE A 81 -11.04 -3.83 13.82
CA ILE A 81 -9.77 -4.43 13.40
C ILE A 81 -9.81 -4.84 11.91
N ALA A 82 -10.91 -5.43 11.46
CA ALA A 82 -11.07 -5.82 10.06
C ALA A 82 -11.07 -4.62 9.11
N GLU A 83 -11.78 -3.54 9.45
CA GLU A 83 -11.77 -2.29 8.69
C GLU A 83 -10.39 -1.64 8.67
N PHE A 84 -9.69 -1.63 9.80
CA PHE A 84 -8.32 -1.12 9.87
C PHE A 84 -7.35 -1.90 8.96
N ARG A 85 -7.44 -3.24 8.96
CA ARG A 85 -6.64 -4.08 8.05
C ARG A 85 -6.94 -3.80 6.58
N LYS A 86 -8.22 -3.63 6.25
CA LYS A 86 -8.66 -3.26 4.90
C LYS A 86 -8.08 -1.90 4.50
N PHE A 87 -8.13 -0.91 5.38
CA PHE A 87 -7.53 0.40 5.17
C PHE A 87 -6.02 0.31 4.91
N ILE A 88 -5.26 -0.40 5.75
CA ILE A 88 -3.81 -0.59 5.52
C ILE A 88 -3.53 -1.29 4.19
N SER A 89 -4.30 -2.31 3.83
CA SER A 89 -4.16 -3.00 2.55
C SER A 89 -4.38 -2.06 1.36
N THR A 90 -5.29 -1.09 1.49
CA THR A 90 -5.46 -0.06 0.45
C THR A 90 -4.27 0.89 0.36
N PHE A 91 -3.56 1.17 1.46
CA PHE A 91 -2.38 2.02 1.47
C PHE A 91 -1.10 1.31 0.98
N ASN A 92 -0.92 0.04 1.34
CA ASN A 92 0.25 -0.73 0.91
C ASN A 92 0.13 -1.10 -0.57
N VAL A 93 0.98 -0.51 -1.40
CA VAL A 93 1.11 -0.92 -2.79
C VAL A 93 2.11 -2.07 -2.87
N PRO A 94 1.72 -3.23 -3.41
CA PRO A 94 2.71 -4.26 -3.70
C PRO A 94 3.68 -3.65 -4.71
N LYS A 95 4.96 -3.55 -4.35
CA LYS A 95 5.99 -3.19 -5.33
C LYS A 95 5.89 -4.21 -6.44
N ASN A 96 5.71 -3.74 -7.67
CA ASN A 96 5.82 -4.60 -8.84
C ASN A 96 7.31 -4.93 -9.00
N ILE A 97 7.78 -5.89 -8.21
CA ILE A 97 9.13 -6.40 -8.33
C ILE A 97 9.11 -7.15 -9.65
N ASN A 98 9.55 -6.49 -10.71
CA ASN A 98 9.87 -7.13 -11.97
C ASN A 98 11.05 -8.07 -11.70
N ASN A 99 10.77 -9.24 -11.14
CA ASN A 99 11.71 -10.35 -11.10
C ASN A 99 11.83 -10.85 -12.55
N SER A 100 12.53 -10.10 -13.40
CA SER A 100 13.06 -10.65 -14.63
C SER A 100 14.11 -11.66 -14.21
N VAL A 101 13.66 -12.89 -13.95
CA VAL A 101 14.58 -14.01 -13.73
C VAL A 101 15.37 -14.14 -15.02
N ASN A 102 16.67 -13.86 -14.96
CA ASN A 102 17.56 -14.11 -16.09
C ASN A 102 17.71 -15.63 -16.21
N LEU A 103 16.80 -16.25 -16.96
CA LEU A 103 16.83 -17.68 -17.22
C LEU A 103 18.08 -18.01 -18.03
N ASP A 104 18.78 -19.07 -17.59
CA ASP A 104 19.88 -19.65 -18.34
C ASP A 104 19.41 -20.06 -19.75
N LYS A 105 20.34 -20.04 -20.71
CA LYS A 105 20.04 -20.29 -22.12
C LYS A 105 19.34 -21.63 -22.33
N LYS A 106 19.75 -22.66 -21.59
CA LYS A 106 19.14 -24.00 -21.63
C LYS A 106 17.66 -23.98 -21.25
N SER A 107 17.28 -23.20 -20.24
CA SER A 107 15.90 -23.07 -19.80
C SER A 107 15.03 -22.30 -20.79
N LYS A 108 15.61 -21.33 -21.51
CA LYS A 108 14.92 -20.60 -22.59
C LYS A 108 14.67 -21.49 -23.81
N ASP A 109 15.64 -22.32 -24.19
CA ASP A 109 15.51 -23.23 -25.33
C ASP A 109 14.44 -24.31 -25.08
N ILE A 110 14.38 -24.89 -23.88
CA ILE A 110 13.35 -25.87 -23.49
C ILE A 110 11.94 -25.27 -23.57
N LEU A 111 11.77 -24.01 -23.15
CA LEU A 111 10.47 -23.32 -23.22
C LEU A 111 10.07 -22.95 -24.66
N ALA A 112 11.04 -22.74 -25.54
CA ALA A 112 10.81 -22.41 -26.94
C ALA A 112 10.46 -23.64 -27.80
N GLU A 113 10.96 -24.82 -27.43
CA GLU A 113 10.76 -26.07 -28.16
C GLU A 113 9.34 -26.65 -28.00
N GLY A 114 8.63 -26.30 -26.92
CA GLY A 114 7.27 -26.77 -26.63
C GLY A 114 6.13 -25.90 -27.16
N ARG A 115 6.39 -24.98 -28.10
CA ARG A 115 5.41 -24.01 -28.61
C ARG A 115 5.12 -24.18 -30.10
#